data_AF-A0A3D0L8F4-F1
#
_entry.id   AF-A0A3D0L8F4-F1
#
_cell.length_a   1.000
_cell.length_b   1.000
_cell.length_c   1.000
_cell.angle_alpha   90.00
_cell.angle_beta   90.00
_cell.angle_gamma   90.00
#
_symmetry.space_group_name_H-M   'P 1'
#
loop_
_entity.id
_entity.type
_entity.pdbx_description
1 polymer ?
#
loop_
_entity_poly.entity_id
_entity_poly.type
_entity_poly.pdbx_seq_one_letter_code
_entity_poly.pdbx_strand_id
1 'polypeptide(L)' 'VVSGGAGKASECIQCGQCEGACPQHLEIISYLKDCASLLEA' A
#
# COMPACT_ATOMS: atom_id res chain seq x y z
N VAL A 1 -13.20 13.12 10.80
CA VAL A 1 -13.60 13.46 9.42
C VAL A 1 -12.59 12.88 8.46
N VAL A 2 -12.77 11.63 8.03
CA VAL A 2 -12.13 11.17 6.78
C VAL A 2 -13.25 11.06 5.76
N SER A 3 -13.59 12.22 5.20
CA SER A 3 -14.49 12.32 4.06
C SER A 3 -13.62 12.20 2.81
N GLY A 4 -13.60 11.03 2.19
CA GLY A 4 -13.00 10.83 0.87
C GLY A 4 -12.04 9.65 0.78
N GLY A 5 -12.47 8.58 0.11
CA GLY A 5 -11.64 7.49 -0.43
C GLY A 5 -10.92 6.59 0.59
N ALA A 6 -11.00 5.28 0.43
CA ALA A 6 -9.92 4.43 0.93
C ALA A 6 -8.65 4.83 0.16
N GLY A 7 -7.54 5.11 0.85
CA GLY A 7 -6.30 5.56 0.22
C GLY A 7 -5.90 4.60 -0.90
N LYS A 8 -5.63 5.14 -2.09
CA LYS A 8 -5.24 4.38 -3.27
C LYS A 8 -3.88 3.72 -3.06
N ALA A 9 -3.65 2.62 -3.78
CA ALA A 9 -2.34 1.96 -3.74
C ALA A 9 -1.25 2.89 -4.30
N SER A 10 -1.59 3.74 -5.27
CA SER A 10 -0.70 4.79 -5.80
C SER A 10 -0.37 5.91 -4.80
N GLU A 11 -1.14 6.08 -3.72
CA GLU A 11 -0.87 7.09 -2.67
C GLU A 11 0.10 6.58 -1.59
N CYS A 12 0.56 5.33 -1.69
CA CYS A 12 1.53 4.77 -0.75
C CYS A 12 2.86 5.56 -0.80
N ILE A 13 3.24 6.17 0.32
CA ILE A 13 4.52 6.90 0.48
C ILE A 13 5.71 5.99 0.80
N GLN A 14 5.51 4.66 0.77
CA GLN A 14 6.57 3.67 0.99
C GLN A 14 7.29 3.83 2.36
N CYS A 15 6.55 4.14 3.44
CA CYS A 15 7.13 4.36 4.77
C CYS A 15 7.66 3.09 5.47
N GLY A 16 7.33 1.89 4.98
CA GLY A 16 7.79 0.61 5.54
C GLY A 16 7.14 0.18 6.85
N GLN A 17 6.20 0.98 7.40
CA GLN A 17 5.54 0.65 8.67
C GLN A 17 4.73 -0.65 8.60
N CYS A 18 4.06 -0.89 7.47
CA CYS A 18 3.31 -2.12 7.24
C CYS A 18 4.22 -3.36 7.19
N GLU A 19 5.38 -3.26 6.52
CA GLU A 19 6.35 -4.35 6.42
C GLU A 19 7.00 -4.65 7.78
N GLY A 20 7.35 -3.61 8.54
CA GLY A 20 7.88 -3.76 9.91
C GLY A 20 6.87 -4.33 10.90
N ALA A 21 5.57 -4.07 10.71
CA ALA A 21 4.49 -4.64 11.51
C ALA A 21 4.12 -6.07 11.09
N CYS A 22 4.56 -6.54 9.91
CA CYS A 22 4.17 -7.83 9.37
C CYS A 22 4.99 -8.97 10.01
N PRO A 23 4.36 -9.88 10.79
CA PRO A 23 5.08 -10.99 11.42
C PRO A 23 5.58 -12.04 10.42
N GLN A 24 5.03 -12.04 9.19
CA GLN A 24 5.42 -12.95 8.11
C GLN A 24 6.45 -12.32 7.16
N HIS A 25 6.96 -11.11 7.45
CA HIS A 25 7.93 -10.40 6.63
C HIS A 25 7.53 -10.29 5.14
N LEU A 26 6.27 -9.93 4.89
CA LEU A 26 5.76 -9.73 3.53
C LEU A 26 6.28 -8.42 2.93
N GLU A 27 6.55 -8.45 1.62
CA GLU A 27 6.99 -7.30 0.80
C GLU A 27 5.78 -6.43 0.38
N ILE A 28 5.08 -5.86 1.37
CA ILE A 28 3.81 -5.15 1.17
C ILE A 28 3.96 -3.96 0.22
N ILE A 29 5.09 -3.25 0.23
CA ILE A 29 5.30 -2.10 -0.65
C ILE A 29 5.37 -2.56 -2.11
N SER A 30 6.00 -3.69 -2.39
CA SER A 30 6.06 -4.27 -3.74
C SER A 30 4.65 -4.63 -4.23
N TYR A 31 3.87 -5.33 -3.40
CA TYR A 31 2.50 -5.67 -3.76
C TYR A 31 1.60 -4.45 -3.95
N LEU A 32 1.80 -3.37 -3.19
CA LEU A 32 1.05 -2.13 -3.40
C LEU A 32 1.37 -1.49 -4.77
N LYS A 33 2.61 -1.59 -5.25
CA LYS A 33 2.97 -1.12 -6.60
C LYS A 33 2.28 -1.96 -7.68
N ASP A 34 2.26 -3.29 -7.52
CA ASP A 34 1.54 -4.17 -8.43
C ASP A 34 0.04 -3.87 -8.43
N CYS A 35 -0.56 -3.68 -7.25
CA CYS A 35 -1.96 -3.27 -7.11
C CYS A 35 -2.24 -1.94 -7.82
N ALA A 36 -1.40 -0.92 -7.64
CA ALA A 36 -1.56 0.36 -8.34
C ALA A 36 -1.48 0.16 -9.86
N SER A 37 -0.55 -0.67 -10.34
CA SER A 37 -0.39 -0.96 -11.77
C SER A 37 -1.56 -1.76 -12.36
N LEU A 38 -2.21 -2.63 -11.58
CA LEU A 38 -3.24 -3.55 -12.08
C LEU A 38 -4.66 -2.99 -11.89
N LEU A 39 -4.91 -2.28 -10.79
CA LEU A 39 -6.25 -1.86 -10.37
C LEU A 39 -6.53 -0.39 -10.68
N GLU A 40 -5.49 0.42 -10.92
CA GLU A 40 -5.60 1.87 -11.11
C GLU A 40 -5.06 2.33 -12.48
N ALA A 41 -4.85 1.39 -13.41
CA ALA A 41 -4.45 1.65 -14.80
C ALA A 41 -5.49 2.43 -15.60
#